data_AF-A0A2V5MSM0-F1
#
_entry.id   AF-A0A2V5MSM0-F1
#
_cell.length_a   1.000
_cell.length_b   1.000
_cell.length_c   1.000
_cell.angle_alpha   90.00
_cell.angle_beta   90.00
_cell.angle_gamma   90.00
#
_symmetry.space_group_name_H-M   'P 1'
#
loop_
_entity.id
_entity.type
_entity.pdbx_description
1 polymer ?
#
loop_
_entity_poly.entity_id
_entity_poly.type
_entity_poly.pdbx_seq_one_letter_code
_entity_poly.pdbx_strand_id
1 'polypeptide(L)' 'RYTPIDANTIQYEATIEDSTIYTRPWTMRFPLRRNNQAGYYILEFACHEGERDLQHYTGDTGKKEK' A
#
# COMPACT_ATOMS: atom_id res chain seq x y z
N ARG A 1 -10.08 13.19 -0.46
CA ARG A 1 -9.55 14.26 -1.34
C ARG A 1 -8.12 13.90 -1.75
N TYR A 2 -7.81 14.01 -3.04
CA TYR A 2 -6.46 13.88 -3.57
C TYR A 2 -6.00 15.26 -4.06
N THR A 3 -4.87 15.73 -3.57
CA THR A 3 -4.33 17.04 -3.94
C THR A 3 -2.87 16.88 -4.37
N PRO A 4 -2.54 17.04 -5.67
CA PRO A 4 -1.14 17.15 -6.08
C PRO A 4 -0.50 18.34 -5.38
N ILE A 5 0.63 18.12 -4.70
CA ILE A 5 1.37 19.20 -4.00
C ILE A 5 2.74 19.47 -4.64
N ASP A 6 3.25 18.52 -5.42
CA ASP A 6 4.43 18.64 -6.27
C ASP A 6 4.39 17.57 -7.38
N ALA A 7 5.44 17.47 -8.20
CA ALA A 7 5.52 16.54 -9.33
C ALA A 7 5.50 15.04 -8.95
N ASN A 8 5.80 14.70 -7.69
CA ASN A 8 5.96 13.33 -7.21
C ASN A 8 5.11 13.02 -5.96
N THR A 9 4.33 13.97 -5.46
CA THR A 9 3.58 13.79 -4.21
C THR A 9 2.13 14.22 -4.34
N ILE A 10 1.23 13.37 -3.86
CA ILE A 10 -0.19 13.67 -3.69
C ILE A 10 -0.50 13.68 -2.19
N GLN A 11 -1.00 14.80 -1.66
CA GLN A 11 -1.60 14.82 -0.34
C GLN A 11 -2.95 14.10 -0.40
N TYR A 12 -3.05 12.98 0.32
CA TYR A 12 -4.30 12.26 0.51
C TYR A 12 -4.93 12.62 1.85
N GLU A 13 -6.24 12.84 1.81
CA GLU A 13 -7.09 13.10 2.97
C GLU A 13 -8.38 12.31 2.86
N ALA A 14 -8.84 11.69 3.93
CA ALA A 14 -10.15 11.04 3.97
C ALA A 14 -10.74 11.13 5.37
N THR A 15 -12.02 11.50 5.43
CA THR A 15 -12.78 11.55 6.67
C THR A 15 -13.60 10.28 6.81
N ILE A 16 -13.52 9.65 7.98
CA ILE A 16 -14.27 8.47 8.36
C ILE A 16 -15.35 8.90 9.36
N GLU A 17 -16.61 8.67 9.00
CA GLU A 17 -17.79 9.14 9.74
C GLU A 17 -18.66 7.99 10.28
N ASP A 18 -18.15 6.75 10.27
CA ASP A 18 -18.89 5.56 10.70
C ASP A 18 -19.04 5.51 12.25
N SER A 19 -20.26 5.81 12.73
CA SER A 19 -20.62 5.79 14.14
C SER A 19 -20.91 4.40 14.72
N THR A 20 -21.03 3.36 13.89
CA THR A 20 -21.23 1.99 14.35
C THR A 20 -19.93 1.40 14.88
N ILE A 21 -18.80 1.79 14.26
CA ILE A 21 -17.47 1.26 14.61
C ILE A 21 -16.65 2.29 15.42
N TYR A 22 -16.81 3.60 15.16
CA TYR A 22 -15.99 4.65 15.77
C TYR A 22 -16.77 5.55 16.72
N THR A 23 -16.10 6.03 17.78
CA THR A 23 -16.71 6.90 18.81
C THR A 23 -16.91 8.35 18.37
N ARG A 24 -16.22 8.80 17.31
CA ARG A 24 -16.37 10.11 16.67
C ARG A 24 -15.79 10.10 15.26
N PRO A 25 -16.26 10.99 14.36
CA PRO A 25 -15.61 11.21 13.07
C PRO A 25 -14.16 11.62 13.21
N TRP A 26 -13.32 11.17 12.28
CA TRP A 26 -11.90 11.52 12.24
C TRP A 26 -11.37 11.54 10.81
N THR A 27 -10.27 12.25 10.58
CA THR A 27 -9.68 12.43 9.25
C THR A 27 -8.26 11.87 9.21
N MET A 28 -8.01 10.93 8.30
CA MET A 28 -6.65 10.50 7.94
C MET A 28 -6.05 11.47 6.93
N ARG A 29 -4.75 11.76 7.08
CA ARG A 29 -4.01 12.65 6.20
C ARG A 29 -2.56 12.20 6.09
N PHE A 30 -2.13 11.85 4.88
CA PHE A 30 -0.75 11.44 4.62
C PHE A 30 -0.33 11.67 3.15
N PRO A 31 0.97 11.88 2.88
CA PRO A 31 1.47 12.05 1.52
C PRO A 31 1.65 10.70 0.83
N LEU A 32 1.03 10.54 -0.35
CA LEU A 32 1.32 9.48 -1.30
C LEU A 32 2.50 9.90 -2.16
N ARG A 33 3.63 9.21 -2.03
CA ARG A 33 4.87 9.52 -2.75
C ARG A 33 5.05 8.56 -3.92
N ARG A 34 5.40 9.10 -5.08
CA ARG A 34 5.77 8.30 -6.25
C ARG A 34 7.05 7.52 -5.97
N ASN A 35 7.05 6.22 -6.25
CA ASN A 35 8.28 5.45 -6.34
C ASN A 35 8.92 5.70 -7.71
N ASN A 36 10.13 6.27 -7.71
CA ASN A 36 10.87 6.63 -8.93
C ASN A 36 11.97 5.61 -9.30
N GLN A 37 12.04 4.48 -8.60
CA GLN A 37 12.96 3.41 -8.94
C GLN A 37 12.59 2.82 -10.32
N ALA A 38 13.57 2.77 -11.22
CA ALA A 38 13.38 2.21 -12.55
C ALA A 38 12.96 0.73 -12.46
N GLY A 39 11.94 0.35 -13.24
CA GLY A 39 11.39 -1.00 -13.22
C GLY A 39 10.61 -1.35 -11.94
N TYR A 40 10.28 -0.38 -11.09
CA TYR A 40 9.38 -0.64 -9.96
C TYR A 40 7.93 -0.77 -10.42
N TYR A 41 7.28 -1.82 -9.92
CA TYR A 41 5.85 -2.06 -10.08
C TYR A 41 5.28 -2.52 -8.75
N ILE A 42 4.03 -2.15 -8.48
CA ILE A 42 3.31 -2.68 -7.33
C ILE A 42 2.94 -4.12 -7.69
N LEU A 43 3.57 -5.06 -7.01
CA LEU A 43 3.27 -6.48 -7.10
C LEU A 43 2.00 -6.79 -6.31
N GLU A 44 1.15 -7.64 -6.85
CA GLU A 44 0.14 -8.32 -6.04
C GLU A 44 0.84 -9.27 -5.07
N PHE A 45 0.45 -9.20 -3.81
CA PHE A 45 0.94 -10.08 -2.76
C PHE A 45 -0.14 -11.09 -2.42
N ALA A 46 0.04 -12.33 -2.84
CA ALA A 46 -0.78 -13.45 -2.38
C ALA A 46 -0.15 -14.04 -1.11
N CYS A 47 -0.91 -14.12 -0.01
CA CYS A 47 -0.45 -14.85 1.16
C CYS A 47 -0.36 -16.35 0.80
N HIS A 48 0.83 -16.93 0.96
CA HIS A 48 1.14 -18.34 0.85
C HIS A 48 1.65 -18.87 2.19
N GLU A 49 1.01 -19.94 2.70
CA GLU A 49 1.40 -20.56 3.97
C GLU A 49 2.92 -20.73 4.12
N GLY A 50 3.48 -20.05 5.12
CA GLY A 50 4.91 -20.02 5.41
C GLY A 50 5.69 -18.84 4.81
N GLU A 51 5.02 -17.85 4.22
CA GLU A 51 5.66 -16.61 3.75
C GLU A 51 6.35 -15.85 4.88
N ARG A 52 7.46 -15.17 4.56
CA ARG A 52 8.24 -14.40 5.56
C ARG A 52 8.60 -13.01 5.06
N ASP A 53 9.05 -12.93 3.81
CA ASP A 53 9.41 -11.68 3.15
C ASP A 53 9.24 -11.77 1.62
N LEU A 54 9.46 -10.65 0.94
CA LEU A 54 9.35 -10.52 -0.51
C LEU A 54 10.39 -11.34 -1.28
N GLN A 55 11.57 -11.59 -0.70
CA GLN A 55 12.63 -12.38 -1.37
C GLN A 55 12.23 -13.85 -1.45
N HIS A 56 11.52 -14.36 -0.44
CA HIS A 56 11.01 -15.73 -0.41
C HIS A 56 9.65 -15.91 -1.10
N TYR A 57 9.09 -14.84 -1.66
CA TYR A 57 7.86 -14.87 -2.45
C TYR A 57 8.13 -15.20 -3.93
N THR A 58 9.22 -14.68 -4.51
CA THR A 58 9.52 -14.83 -5.95
C THR A 58 10.26 -16.13 -6.29
N GLY A 59 9.88 -16.81 -7.38
CA GLY A 59 10.21 -18.21 -7.71
C GLY A 59 11.69 -18.62 -7.91
N ASP A 60 12.66 -17.71 -7.78
CA ASP A 60 14.09 -18.07 -7.73
C ASP A 60 14.47 -18.66 -6.35
N THR A 61 13.80 -18.21 -5.29
CA THR A 61 13.95 -18.69 -3.89
C THR A 61 12.62 -19.04 -3.22
N GLY A 62 11.50 -18.64 -3.81
CA GLY A 62 10.14 -18.93 -3.36
C GLY A 62 9.63 -20.30 -3.82
N LYS A 63 8.50 -20.73 -3.24
CA LYS A 63 7.86 -22.02 -3.53
C LYS A 63 7.59 -22.13 -5.03
N LYS A 64 8.14 -23.15 -5.69
CA LYS A 64 7.69 -23.52 -7.04
C LYS A 64 6.26 -24.04 -6.92
N GLU A 65 5.33 -23.48 -7.70
CA GLU A 65 4.04 -24.11 -7.91
C GLU A 65 4.27 -25.54 -8.40
N LYS A 66 3.55 -26.49 -7.82
CA LYS A 66 3.58 -27.89 -8.23
C LYS A 66 2.92 -28.07 -9.57
#